data_AF-A0A177AFE6-F1
#
_entry.id   AF-A0A177AFE6-F1
#
_cell.length_a   1.000
_cell.length_b   1.000
_cell.length_c   1.000
_cell.angle_alpha   90.00
_cell.angle_beta   90.00
_cell.angle_gamma   90.00
#
_symmetry.space_group_name_H-M   'P 1'
#
loop_
_entity.id
_entity.type
_entity.pdbx_description
1 polymer ?
#
loop_
_entity_poly.entity_id
_entity_poly.type
_entity_poly.pdbx_seq_one_letter_code
_entity_poly.pdbx_strand_id
1 'polypeptide(L)'
;MSFFRKKSGLPAAGRPKPASQPERQQLSAQNFRQGLELLDVEFEKSELLSALAPVRIMSTGGFLAIAYFKNRESTVDLDYCLDPELFDNEDVKEDIRIAAEAVARQLAFPSSWFNDEMTIFASRSIRPKLFQDSLDQGVVIWQGNRLIVYAVEFEFALERKIRRLSYASTGRSSDISDAVAILHFLVGQNGDRPLDRDHIRQLNRNGFDVLLDEGTLDVVEHIYWQTYNKSVFDER
;
A
#
# COMPACT_ATOMS: atom_id res chain seq x y z
N MET A 1 48.81 37.32 34.93
CA MET A 1 48.26 36.43 33.90
C MET A 1 46.80 36.13 34.23
N SER A 2 46.00 35.89 33.19
CA SER A 2 44.62 35.43 33.20
C SER A 2 43.51 36.49 33.39
N PHE A 3 43.04 36.98 32.25
CA PHE A 3 41.77 37.67 32.07
C PHE A 3 40.65 36.62 31.90
N PHE A 4 39.64 36.62 32.77
CA PHE A 4 38.40 35.89 32.51
C PHE A 4 37.24 36.87 32.32
N ARG A 5 36.85 37.05 31.06
CA ARG A 5 35.71 37.83 30.60
C ARG A 5 34.47 36.93 30.65
N LYS A 6 33.51 37.20 31.55
CA LYS A 6 32.16 36.61 31.51
C LYS A 6 31.46 37.05 30.23
N LYS A 7 31.15 36.11 29.33
CA LYS A 7 30.19 36.31 28.24
C LYS A 7 28.78 36.02 28.79
N SER A 8 27.92 37.02 28.77
CA SER A 8 26.48 36.89 28.94
C SER A 8 25.89 36.09 27.78
N GLY A 9 25.24 34.97 28.09
CA GLY A 9 24.51 34.17 27.11
C GLY A 9 23.18 34.83 26.78
N LEU A 10 23.01 35.24 25.53
CA LEU A 10 21.69 35.54 24.96
C LEU A 10 20.95 34.20 24.76
N PRO A 11 19.64 34.12 25.05
CA PRO A 11 18.87 32.91 24.79
C PRO A 11 18.78 32.67 23.29
N ALA A 12 19.08 31.43 22.88
CA ALA A 12 18.91 30.99 21.51
C ALA A 12 17.43 31.13 21.11
N ALA A 13 17.17 31.95 20.09
CA ALA A 13 15.87 32.05 19.46
C ALA A 13 15.44 30.65 18.99
N GLY A 14 14.31 30.17 19.51
CA GLY A 14 13.75 28.88 19.16
C GLY A 14 13.57 28.79 17.65
N ARG A 15 14.13 27.72 17.05
CA ARG A 15 13.82 27.37 15.66
C ARG A 15 12.30 27.19 15.57
N PRO A 16 11.62 27.77 14.57
CA PRO A 16 10.21 27.51 14.36
C PRO A 16 10.03 26.00 14.14
N LYS A 17 9.02 25.41 14.80
CA LYS A 17 8.54 24.06 14.49
C LYS A 17 8.27 24.00 12.99
N PRO A 18 8.73 22.95 12.28
CA PRO A 18 8.33 22.77 10.88
C PRO A 18 6.81 22.79 10.81
N ALA A 19 6.27 23.54 9.85
CA ALA A 19 4.85 23.59 9.58
C ALA A 19 4.33 22.15 9.46
N SER A 20 3.30 21.82 10.25
CA SER A 20 2.58 20.56 10.10
C SER A 20 2.15 20.45 8.65
N GLN A 21 2.55 19.38 7.97
CA GLN A 21 2.01 19.08 6.64
C GLN A 21 0.47 19.11 6.73
N PRO A 22 -0.23 19.69 5.74
CA PRO A 22 -1.68 19.67 5.74
C PRO A 22 -2.15 18.22 5.90
N GLU A 23 -3.11 17.99 6.81
CA GLU A 23 -3.66 16.66 7.03
C GLU A 23 -4.18 16.11 5.70
N ARG A 24 -3.61 14.97 5.28
CA ARG A 24 -4.08 14.29 4.07
C ARG A 24 -5.50 13.78 4.33
N GLN A 25 -6.44 14.18 3.47
CA GLN A 25 -7.83 13.74 3.52
C GLN A 25 -7.89 12.20 3.55
N GLN A 26 -8.64 11.65 4.51
CA GLN A 26 -8.89 10.22 4.61
C GLN A 26 -10.17 9.86 3.83
N LEU A 27 -10.10 8.77 3.09
CA LEU A 27 -11.15 8.20 2.26
C LEU A 27 -11.51 6.80 2.79
N SER A 28 -12.80 6.58 3.03
CA SER A 28 -13.34 5.28 3.43
C SER A 28 -13.53 4.33 2.25
N ALA A 29 -13.82 3.06 2.52
CA ALA A 29 -14.16 2.08 1.47
C ALA A 29 -15.39 2.53 0.64
N GLN A 30 -16.35 3.24 1.24
CA GLN A 30 -17.48 3.81 0.52
C GLN A 30 -17.06 4.96 -0.41
N ASN A 31 -16.14 5.81 0.04
CA ASN A 31 -15.60 6.89 -0.80
C ASN A 31 -14.88 6.31 -2.03
N PHE A 32 -14.04 5.30 -1.86
CA PHE A 32 -13.38 4.64 -2.98
C PHE A 32 -14.36 3.92 -3.90
N ARG A 33 -15.40 3.27 -3.38
CA ARG A 33 -16.43 2.65 -4.22
C ARG A 33 -17.08 3.69 -5.13
N GLN A 34 -17.52 4.81 -4.57
CA GLN A 34 -18.12 5.90 -5.34
C GLN A 34 -17.12 6.51 -6.34
N GLY A 35 -15.86 6.67 -5.95
CA GLY A 35 -14.79 7.15 -6.83
C GLY A 35 -14.54 6.20 -8.01
N LEU A 36 -14.45 4.90 -7.76
CA LEU A 36 -14.21 3.88 -8.79
C LEU A 36 -15.42 3.71 -9.73
N GLU A 37 -16.66 3.81 -9.22
CA GLU A 37 -17.87 3.83 -10.04
C GLU A 37 -17.87 5.01 -11.03
N LEU A 38 -17.52 6.22 -10.57
CA LEU A 38 -17.39 7.37 -11.46
C LEU A 38 -16.19 7.24 -12.40
N LEU A 39 -15.07 6.67 -11.93
CA LEU A 39 -13.88 6.47 -12.74
C LEU A 39 -14.15 5.51 -13.91
N ASP A 40 -14.93 4.45 -13.69
CA ASP A 40 -15.38 3.53 -14.74
C ASP A 40 -16.14 4.25 -15.86
N VAL A 41 -16.99 5.21 -15.48
CA VAL A 41 -17.76 6.05 -16.41
C VAL A 41 -16.85 7.08 -17.10
N GLU A 42 -15.90 7.68 -16.39
CA GLU A 42 -14.92 8.58 -17.01
C GLU A 42 -14.01 7.85 -18.02
N PHE A 43 -13.67 6.58 -17.78
CA PHE A 43 -12.90 5.77 -18.73
C PHE A 43 -13.63 5.59 -20.06
N GLU A 44 -14.96 5.55 -20.06
CA GLU A 44 -15.77 5.45 -21.29
C GLU A 44 -15.66 6.70 -22.18
N LYS A 45 -15.23 7.85 -21.63
CA LYS A 45 -15.06 9.08 -22.40
C LYS A 45 -13.75 9.13 -23.19
N SER A 46 -12.77 8.31 -22.81
CA SER A 46 -11.55 8.12 -23.60
C SER A 46 -11.78 7.04 -24.63
N GLU A 47 -11.54 7.36 -25.91
CA GLU A 47 -11.57 6.38 -26.99
C GLU A 47 -10.52 5.28 -26.77
N LEU A 48 -9.33 5.67 -26.30
CA LEU A 48 -8.22 4.75 -26.03
C LEU A 48 -8.53 3.79 -24.88
N LEU A 49 -8.96 4.30 -23.72
CA LEU A 49 -9.31 3.46 -22.57
C LEU A 49 -10.53 2.58 -22.86
N SER A 50 -11.50 3.09 -23.64
CA SER A 50 -12.65 2.30 -24.09
C SER A 50 -12.25 1.15 -25.01
N ALA A 51 -11.30 1.36 -25.92
CA ALA A 51 -10.79 0.34 -26.83
C ALA A 51 -9.97 -0.74 -26.10
N LEU A 52 -9.31 -0.38 -25.00
CA LEU A 52 -8.50 -1.28 -24.17
C LEU A 52 -9.27 -1.93 -23.02
N ALA A 53 -10.56 -1.62 -22.87
CA ALA A 53 -11.36 -2.09 -21.76
C ALA A 53 -11.55 -3.64 -21.78
N PRO A 54 -11.53 -4.31 -20.61
CA PRO A 54 -11.26 -3.72 -19.30
C PRO A 54 -9.77 -3.45 -19.07
N VAL A 55 -9.44 -2.23 -18.66
CA VAL A 55 -8.11 -1.90 -18.14
C VAL A 55 -7.93 -2.62 -16.81
N ARG A 56 -6.80 -3.31 -16.65
CA ARG A 56 -6.49 -4.09 -15.45
C ARG A 56 -5.40 -3.41 -14.65
N ILE A 57 -5.62 -3.28 -13.34
CA ILE A 57 -4.61 -2.81 -12.40
C ILE A 57 -4.54 -3.76 -11.21
N MET A 58 -3.39 -3.80 -10.54
CA MET A 58 -3.26 -4.39 -9.21
C MET A 58 -3.02 -3.28 -8.17
N SER A 59 -3.60 -3.42 -6.98
CA SER A 59 -3.47 -2.46 -5.88
C SER A 59 -3.04 -3.11 -4.57
N THR A 60 -2.48 -2.30 -3.68
CA THR A 60 -1.89 -2.74 -2.40
C THR A 60 -2.10 -1.69 -1.31
N GLY A 61 -1.42 -1.84 -0.18
CA GLY A 61 -1.33 -0.80 0.85
C GLY A 61 -2.65 -0.52 1.55
N GLY A 62 -2.92 0.76 1.79
CA GLY A 62 -4.08 1.18 2.58
C GLY A 62 -5.41 0.87 1.93
N PHE A 63 -5.51 0.93 0.59
CA PHE A 63 -6.73 0.59 -0.13
C PHE A 63 -7.08 -0.89 0.06
N LEU A 64 -6.09 -1.78 -0.07
CA LEU A 64 -6.26 -3.22 0.21
C LEU A 64 -6.74 -3.48 1.65
N ALA A 65 -6.18 -2.77 2.63
CA ALA A 65 -6.55 -2.87 4.04
C ALA A 65 -8.03 -2.51 4.30
N ILE A 66 -8.56 -1.46 3.65
CA ILE A 66 -9.95 -1.04 3.85
C ILE A 66 -10.95 -1.82 2.98
N ALA A 67 -10.58 -2.19 1.75
CA ALA A 67 -11.51 -2.74 0.77
C ALA A 67 -11.63 -4.26 0.88
N TYR A 68 -10.54 -4.96 1.22
CA TYR A 68 -10.51 -6.41 1.32
C TYR A 68 -10.43 -6.90 2.77
N PHE A 69 -9.37 -6.53 3.51
CA PHE A 69 -9.16 -7.02 4.88
C PHE A 69 -10.07 -6.38 5.92
N LYS A 70 -10.57 -5.17 5.64
CA LYS A 70 -11.46 -4.38 6.52
C LYS A 70 -10.89 -4.16 7.92
N ASN A 71 -9.57 -4.07 8.05
CA ASN A 71 -8.87 -3.85 9.32
C ASN A 71 -8.64 -2.35 9.63
N ARG A 72 -9.09 -1.45 8.74
CA ARG A 72 -9.03 0.01 8.88
C ARG A 72 -10.31 0.64 8.35
N GLU A 73 -10.65 1.82 8.86
CA GLU A 73 -11.83 2.58 8.40
C GLU A 73 -11.55 3.42 7.15
N SER A 74 -10.31 3.89 6.99
CA SER A 74 -9.93 4.80 5.91
C SER A 74 -8.44 4.77 5.56
N THR A 75 -8.13 5.26 4.35
CA THR A 75 -6.78 5.52 3.86
C THR A 75 -6.73 6.80 3.02
N VAL A 76 -5.57 7.19 2.51
CA VAL A 76 -5.39 8.46 1.79
C VAL A 76 -5.54 8.35 0.27
N ASP A 77 -5.23 7.19 -0.30
CA ASP A 77 -5.13 6.95 -1.73
C ASP A 77 -5.24 5.46 -2.08
N LEU A 78 -5.38 5.21 -3.37
CA LEU A 78 -5.25 3.92 -4.03
C LEU A 78 -3.99 3.98 -4.89
N ASP A 79 -2.95 3.27 -4.44
CA ASP A 79 -1.74 3.02 -5.23
C ASP A 79 -1.98 1.82 -6.14
N TYR A 80 -1.65 1.95 -7.42
CA TYR A 80 -1.79 0.85 -8.38
C TYR A 80 -0.55 0.61 -9.23
N CYS A 81 -0.46 -0.60 -9.78
CA CYS A 81 0.39 -0.91 -10.91
C CYS A 81 -0.50 -1.34 -12.06
N LEU A 82 -0.28 -0.72 -13.22
CA LEU A 82 -0.98 -1.05 -14.46
C LEU A 82 -0.52 -2.42 -14.98
N ASP A 83 -1.40 -3.05 -15.76
CA ASP A 83 -1.06 -4.21 -16.58
C ASP A 83 0.31 -4.05 -17.27
N PRO A 84 1.23 -5.01 -17.13
CA PRO A 84 2.54 -4.97 -17.77
C PRO A 84 2.51 -4.70 -19.27
N GLU A 85 1.46 -5.13 -19.98
CA GLU A 85 1.30 -4.88 -21.43
C GLU A 85 1.06 -3.39 -21.74
N LEU A 86 0.47 -2.65 -20.81
CA LEU A 86 0.16 -1.23 -20.93
C LEU A 86 1.16 -0.35 -20.15
N PHE A 87 2.10 -0.95 -19.42
CA PHE A 87 2.96 -0.26 -18.47
C PHE A 87 3.83 0.84 -19.11
N ASP A 88 4.26 0.68 -20.36
CA ASP A 88 5.07 1.70 -21.06
C ASP A 88 4.24 2.59 -22.00
N ASN A 89 2.91 2.47 -21.95
CA ASN A 89 2.01 3.28 -22.76
C ASN A 89 1.66 4.59 -22.04
N GLU A 90 2.41 5.65 -22.35
CA GLU A 90 2.23 6.97 -21.73
C GLU A 90 0.88 7.62 -22.06
N ASP A 91 0.31 7.36 -23.23
CA ASP A 91 -1.02 7.88 -23.61
C ASP A 91 -2.11 7.25 -22.72
N VAL A 92 -2.01 5.95 -22.44
CA VAL A 92 -2.92 5.26 -21.50
C VAL A 92 -2.80 5.83 -20.09
N LYS A 93 -1.57 6.05 -19.60
CA LYS A 93 -1.36 6.63 -18.25
C LYS A 93 -1.93 8.03 -18.14
N GLU A 94 -1.73 8.85 -19.17
CA GLU A 94 -2.23 10.22 -19.22
C GLU A 94 -3.76 10.24 -19.23
N ASP A 95 -4.40 9.39 -20.03
CA ASP A 95 -5.86 9.28 -20.04
C ASP A 95 -6.42 8.80 -18.69
N ILE A 96 -5.76 7.83 -18.04
CA ILE A 96 -6.13 7.39 -16.68
C ILE A 96 -6.01 8.55 -15.69
N ARG A 97 -4.91 9.33 -15.75
CA ARG A 97 -4.68 10.50 -14.88
C ARG A 97 -5.75 11.56 -15.09
N ILE A 98 -6.08 11.90 -16.34
CA ILE A 98 -7.12 12.87 -16.67
C ILE A 98 -8.49 12.43 -16.13
N ALA A 99 -8.85 11.15 -16.30
CA ALA A 99 -10.09 10.59 -15.78
C ALA A 99 -10.11 10.64 -14.23
N ALA A 100 -9.04 10.22 -13.57
CA ALA A 100 -8.92 10.26 -12.12
C ALA A 100 -9.01 11.69 -11.55
N GLU A 101 -8.43 12.69 -12.24
CA GLU A 101 -8.54 14.10 -11.86
C GLU A 101 -9.95 14.66 -12.06
N ALA A 102 -10.66 14.22 -13.10
CA ALA A 102 -12.06 14.60 -13.30
C ALA A 102 -12.93 14.11 -12.13
N VAL A 103 -12.78 12.85 -11.72
CA VAL A 103 -13.44 12.30 -10.54
C VAL A 103 -13.03 13.04 -9.27
N ALA A 104 -11.74 13.33 -9.10
CA ALA A 104 -11.23 14.05 -7.92
C ALA A 104 -11.90 15.43 -7.77
N ARG A 105 -12.04 16.18 -8.88
CA ARG A 105 -12.77 17.46 -8.88
C ARG A 105 -14.24 17.29 -8.54
N GLN A 106 -14.90 16.26 -9.07
CA GLN A 106 -16.32 16.01 -8.85
C GLN A 106 -16.64 15.62 -7.40
N LEU A 107 -15.77 14.82 -6.77
CA LEU A 107 -15.97 14.32 -5.40
C LEU A 107 -15.22 15.13 -4.33
N ALA A 108 -14.50 16.19 -4.72
CA ALA A 108 -13.60 16.93 -3.84
C ALA A 108 -12.60 16.01 -3.11
N PHE A 109 -12.01 15.07 -3.84
CA PHE A 109 -10.91 14.23 -3.37
C PHE A 109 -9.56 14.90 -3.67
N PRO A 110 -8.47 14.48 -3.00
CA PRO A 110 -7.14 14.89 -3.40
C PRO A 110 -6.85 14.41 -4.83
N SER A 111 -6.13 15.19 -5.63
CA SER A 111 -5.75 14.77 -6.98
C SER A 111 -4.91 13.49 -7.00
N SER A 112 -4.24 13.17 -5.88
CA SER A 112 -3.43 11.96 -5.70
C SER A 112 -4.22 10.74 -5.20
N TRP A 113 -5.55 10.80 -5.12
CA TRP A 113 -6.38 9.70 -4.56
C TRP A 113 -6.25 8.37 -5.31
N PHE A 114 -5.84 8.41 -6.58
CA PHE A 114 -5.65 7.27 -7.46
C PHE A 114 -4.38 7.49 -8.28
N ASN A 115 -3.31 6.73 -7.99
CA ASN A 115 -1.98 7.01 -8.52
C ASN A 115 -1.16 5.73 -8.76
N ASP A 116 -0.14 5.80 -9.62
CA ASP A 116 0.72 4.68 -9.98
C ASP A 116 1.97 4.53 -9.08
N GLU A 117 1.95 5.10 -7.86
CA GLU A 117 3.09 5.07 -6.93
C GLU A 117 3.46 3.66 -6.47
N MET A 118 2.62 2.65 -6.72
CA MET A 118 3.00 1.24 -6.50
C MET A 118 4.29 0.89 -7.24
N THR A 119 4.55 1.54 -8.38
CA THR A 119 5.77 1.38 -9.19
C THR A 119 7.04 1.74 -8.43
N ILE A 120 6.98 2.56 -7.38
CA ILE A 120 8.12 2.90 -6.52
C ILE A 120 8.61 1.68 -5.73
N PHE A 121 7.73 0.71 -5.48
CA PHE A 121 7.98 -0.40 -4.55
C PHE A 121 8.17 -1.75 -5.23
N ALA A 122 7.97 -1.80 -6.54
CA ALA A 122 8.20 -2.97 -7.38
C ALA A 122 9.15 -2.56 -8.50
N SER A 123 10.31 -3.22 -8.62
CA SER A 123 11.23 -2.96 -9.72
C SER A 123 10.58 -3.31 -11.07
N ARG A 124 11.02 -2.67 -12.16
CA ARG A 124 10.43 -2.91 -13.49
C ARG A 124 10.51 -4.39 -13.91
N SER A 125 11.56 -5.10 -13.49
CA SER A 125 11.75 -6.52 -13.81
C SER A 125 10.82 -7.45 -13.04
N ILE A 126 10.39 -7.11 -11.82
CA ILE A 126 9.52 -7.97 -11.01
C ILE A 126 8.03 -7.75 -11.27
N ARG A 127 7.63 -6.58 -11.80
CA ARG A 127 6.22 -6.24 -12.04
C ARG A 127 5.46 -7.25 -12.90
N PRO A 128 5.99 -7.79 -14.02
CA PRO A 128 5.25 -8.77 -14.81
C PRO A 128 4.93 -10.04 -14.03
N LYS A 129 5.91 -10.56 -13.28
CA LYS A 129 5.72 -11.74 -12.44
C LYS A 129 4.75 -11.47 -11.30
N LEU A 130 4.89 -10.34 -10.62
CA LEU A 130 4.00 -9.94 -9.53
C LEU A 130 2.56 -9.75 -10.00
N PHE A 131 2.36 -9.17 -11.18
CA PHE A 131 1.04 -9.01 -11.77
C PHE A 131 0.43 -10.38 -12.09
N GLN A 132 1.20 -11.28 -12.72
CA GLN A 132 0.74 -12.65 -12.97
C GLN A 132 0.39 -13.39 -11.68
N ASP A 133 1.22 -13.28 -10.63
CA ASP A 133 0.94 -13.89 -9.33
C ASP A 133 -0.34 -13.34 -8.69
N SER A 134 -0.62 -12.05 -8.90
CA SER A 134 -1.85 -11.41 -8.44
C SER A 134 -3.08 -11.89 -9.21
N LEU A 135 -2.93 -12.17 -10.52
CA LEU A 135 -3.96 -12.78 -11.35
C LEU A 135 -4.21 -14.24 -10.94
N ASP A 136 -3.15 -15.01 -10.69
CA ASP A 136 -3.23 -16.41 -10.26
C ASP A 136 -3.88 -16.52 -8.86
N GLN A 137 -3.62 -15.55 -7.97
CA GLN A 137 -4.33 -15.39 -6.69
C GLN A 137 -5.84 -15.11 -6.89
N GLY A 138 -6.22 -14.44 -7.98
CA GLY A 138 -7.61 -14.31 -8.42
C GLY A 138 -8.50 -13.40 -7.56
N VAL A 139 -7.91 -12.60 -6.65
CA VAL A 139 -8.69 -11.72 -5.77
C VAL A 139 -8.98 -10.38 -6.46
N VAL A 140 -10.23 -10.19 -6.87
CA VAL A 140 -10.74 -8.92 -7.39
C VAL A 140 -11.29 -8.08 -6.23
N ILE A 141 -10.71 -6.90 -5.99
CA ILE A 141 -11.16 -5.97 -4.94
C ILE A 141 -12.33 -5.12 -5.45
N TRP A 142 -12.31 -4.75 -6.73
CA TRP A 142 -13.37 -3.99 -7.38
C TRP A 142 -13.39 -4.27 -8.89
N GLN A 143 -14.58 -4.26 -9.48
CA GLN A 143 -14.79 -4.50 -10.90
C GLN A 143 -15.94 -3.65 -11.43
N GLY A 144 -15.66 -2.89 -12.48
CA GLY A 144 -16.62 -2.21 -13.34
C GLY A 144 -16.61 -2.78 -14.76
N ASN A 145 -17.18 -2.04 -15.70
CA ASN A 145 -17.20 -2.41 -17.11
C ASN A 145 -15.90 -2.04 -17.83
N ARG A 146 -15.18 -1.02 -17.34
CA ARG A 146 -13.99 -0.45 -17.99
C ARG A 146 -12.72 -0.67 -17.17
N LEU A 147 -12.82 -0.84 -15.86
CA LEU A 147 -11.69 -1.03 -14.96
C LEU A 147 -11.86 -2.28 -14.08
N ILE A 148 -10.78 -3.03 -13.86
CA ILE A 148 -10.71 -4.12 -12.88
C ILE A 148 -9.52 -3.88 -11.95
N VAL A 149 -9.77 -3.94 -10.64
CA VAL A 149 -8.76 -3.77 -9.59
C VAL A 149 -8.54 -5.10 -8.89
N TYR A 150 -7.39 -5.71 -9.14
CA TYR A 150 -6.92 -6.91 -8.44
C TYR A 150 -6.21 -6.52 -7.14
N ALA A 151 -6.32 -7.37 -6.12
CA ALA A 151 -5.39 -7.33 -5.00
C ALA A 151 -4.02 -7.78 -5.49
N VAL A 152 -2.97 -7.07 -5.07
CA VAL A 152 -1.62 -7.62 -5.19
C VAL A 152 -1.53 -8.95 -4.43
N GLU A 153 -0.65 -9.84 -4.89
CA GLU A 153 -0.24 -11.05 -4.18
C GLU A 153 0.07 -10.74 -2.70
N PHE A 154 -0.53 -11.53 -1.79
CA PHE A 154 -0.58 -11.19 -0.36
C PHE A 154 0.75 -11.34 0.36
N GLU A 155 1.62 -12.28 -0.02
CA GLU A 155 2.97 -12.36 0.53
C GLU A 155 3.79 -11.12 0.16
N PHE A 156 3.68 -10.60 -1.06
CA PHE A 156 4.29 -9.31 -1.44
C PHE A 156 3.71 -8.16 -0.62
N ALA A 157 2.39 -8.13 -0.39
CA ALA A 157 1.77 -7.11 0.46
C ALA A 157 2.32 -7.18 1.91
N LEU A 158 2.44 -8.39 2.46
CA LEU A 158 2.98 -8.64 3.80
C LEU A 158 4.44 -8.20 3.90
N GLU A 159 5.27 -8.66 2.96
CA GLU A 159 6.69 -8.34 2.89
C GLU A 159 6.90 -6.82 2.90
N ARG A 160 6.14 -6.07 2.09
CA ARG A 160 6.22 -4.61 2.06
C ARG A 160 5.87 -3.96 3.40
N LYS A 161 4.88 -4.48 4.13
CA LYS A 161 4.51 -3.95 5.45
C LYS A 161 5.61 -4.19 6.46
N ILE A 162 6.15 -5.40 6.52
CA ILE A 162 7.24 -5.74 7.42
C ILE A 162 8.48 -4.90 7.10
N ARG A 163 8.88 -4.77 5.84
CA ARG A 163 10.03 -3.93 5.45
C ARG A 163 9.85 -2.45 5.84
N ARG A 164 8.64 -1.90 5.69
CA ARG A 164 8.37 -0.52 6.13
C ARG A 164 8.46 -0.38 7.64
N LEU A 165 8.09 -1.39 8.42
CA LEU A 165 8.30 -1.40 9.87
C LEU A 165 9.78 -1.50 10.24
N SER A 166 10.56 -2.29 9.50
CA SER A 166 11.98 -2.52 9.80
C SER A 166 12.89 -1.34 9.42
N TYR A 167 12.61 -0.66 8.30
CA TYR A 167 13.57 0.29 7.70
C TYR A 167 13.06 1.72 7.53
N ALA A 168 11.75 1.97 7.65
CA ALA A 168 11.27 3.35 7.57
C ALA A 168 11.51 4.07 8.90
N SER A 169 11.97 5.32 8.83
CA SER A 169 12.15 6.20 10.01
C SER A 169 10.86 6.46 10.79
N THR A 170 9.70 6.14 10.22
CA THR A 170 8.38 6.21 10.85
C THR A 170 7.57 4.96 10.52
N GLY A 171 7.91 3.82 11.15
CA GLY A 171 7.01 2.67 11.19
C GLY A 171 5.65 3.11 11.73
N ARG A 172 4.57 2.94 10.94
CA ARG A 172 3.23 3.41 11.32
C ARG A 172 2.49 2.30 12.05
N SER A 173 1.73 2.63 13.09
CA SER A 173 0.83 1.68 13.79
C SER A 173 -0.10 0.94 12.81
N SER A 174 -0.51 1.63 11.74
CA SER A 174 -1.29 1.02 10.66
C SER A 174 -0.58 -0.11 9.94
N ASP A 175 0.75 -0.05 9.77
CA ASP A 175 1.49 -1.10 9.07
C ASP A 175 1.58 -2.39 9.89
N ILE A 176 1.59 -2.29 11.23
CA ILE A 176 1.47 -3.46 12.13
C ILE A 176 0.08 -4.09 11.97
N SER A 177 -0.99 -3.29 12.06
CA SER A 177 -2.36 -3.78 11.88
C SER A 177 -2.56 -4.46 10.52
N ASP A 178 -2.06 -3.84 9.45
CA ASP A 178 -2.14 -4.40 8.10
C ASP A 178 -1.35 -5.72 7.99
N ALA A 179 -0.14 -5.80 8.55
CA ALA A 179 0.64 -7.05 8.56
C ALA A 179 -0.06 -8.18 9.33
N VAL A 180 -0.64 -7.87 10.50
CA VAL A 180 -1.40 -8.84 11.32
C VAL A 180 -2.64 -9.34 10.58
N ALA A 181 -3.37 -8.45 9.90
CA ALA A 181 -4.55 -8.83 9.11
C ALA A 181 -4.18 -9.75 7.93
N ILE A 182 -3.09 -9.45 7.22
CA ILE A 182 -2.60 -10.28 6.11
C ILE A 182 -2.15 -11.65 6.63
N LEU A 183 -1.37 -11.70 7.72
CA LEU A 183 -0.96 -12.97 8.34
C LEU A 183 -2.16 -13.81 8.77
N HIS A 184 -3.20 -13.18 9.34
CA HIS A 184 -4.39 -13.90 9.76
C HIS A 184 -5.12 -14.54 8.57
N PHE A 185 -5.19 -13.81 7.45
CA PHE A 185 -5.71 -14.35 6.21
C PHE A 185 -4.87 -15.53 5.69
N LEU A 186 -3.54 -15.41 5.68
CA LEU A 186 -2.63 -16.47 5.21
C LEU A 186 -2.71 -17.73 6.09
N VAL A 187 -2.84 -17.57 7.42
CA VAL A 187 -3.12 -18.70 8.33
C VAL A 187 -4.42 -19.40 7.96
N GLY A 188 -5.48 -18.64 7.65
CA GLY A 188 -6.75 -19.21 7.17
C GLY A 188 -6.59 -19.99 5.86
N GLN A 189 -5.81 -19.46 4.91
CA GLN A 189 -5.47 -20.17 3.66
C GLN A 189 -4.63 -21.43 3.91
N ASN A 190 -3.84 -21.47 4.99
CA ASN A 190 -3.08 -22.65 5.41
C ASN A 190 -3.91 -23.68 6.23
N GLY A 191 -5.24 -23.53 6.25
CA GLY A 191 -6.15 -24.40 7.00
C GLY A 191 -6.09 -24.16 8.51
N ASP A 192 -5.99 -22.88 8.92
CA ASP A 192 -5.87 -22.42 10.30
C ASP A 192 -4.64 -22.94 11.05
N ARG A 193 -3.62 -23.40 10.32
CA ARG A 193 -2.33 -23.82 10.87
C ARG A 193 -1.35 -22.66 10.87
N PRO A 194 -0.46 -22.58 11.88
CA PRO A 194 0.59 -21.57 11.87
C PRO A 194 1.44 -21.65 10.60
N LEU A 195 2.04 -20.53 10.24
CA LEU A 195 2.88 -20.39 9.05
C LEU A 195 4.32 -20.77 9.38
N ASP A 196 5.04 -21.24 8.36
CA ASP A 196 6.49 -21.40 8.45
C ASP A 196 7.13 -20.00 8.58
N ARG A 197 7.69 -19.72 9.75
CA ARG A 197 8.36 -18.45 10.04
C ARG A 197 9.54 -18.19 9.13
N ASP A 198 10.32 -19.23 8.84
CA ASP A 198 11.54 -19.10 8.05
C ASP A 198 11.19 -18.81 6.58
N HIS A 199 10.10 -19.39 6.06
CA HIS A 199 9.53 -18.99 4.76
C HIS A 199 9.13 -17.51 4.75
N ILE A 200 8.34 -17.06 5.74
CA ILE A 200 7.89 -15.66 5.81
C ILE A 200 9.08 -14.70 5.92
N ARG A 201 10.10 -15.05 6.70
CA ARG A 201 11.33 -14.25 6.84
C ARG A 201 12.14 -14.14 5.55
N GLN A 202 12.12 -15.19 4.72
CA GLN A 202 12.84 -15.27 3.45
C GLN A 202 12.10 -14.60 2.28
N LEU A 203 10.89 -14.07 2.49
CA LEU A 203 10.16 -13.35 1.44
C LEU A 203 11.01 -12.22 0.85
N ASN A 204 11.16 -12.27 -0.47
CA ASN A 204 11.93 -11.34 -1.29
C ASN A 204 11.27 -11.14 -2.66
N ARG A 205 9.95 -11.03 -2.66
CA ARG A 205 9.11 -10.79 -3.86
C ARG A 205 9.43 -9.45 -4.52
N ASN A 206 10.01 -8.49 -3.80
CA ASN A 206 10.44 -7.21 -4.38
C ASN A 206 11.82 -7.23 -5.07
N GLY A 207 12.63 -8.27 -4.83
CA GLY A 207 13.95 -8.46 -5.44
C GLY A 207 15.08 -7.60 -4.86
N PHE A 208 15.02 -7.18 -3.58
CA PHE A 208 16.09 -6.42 -2.92
C PHE A 208 17.13 -7.29 -2.19
N ASP A 209 16.90 -8.61 -2.08
CA ASP A 209 17.83 -9.58 -1.45
C ASP A 209 18.17 -9.26 0.02
N VAL A 210 17.27 -8.57 0.71
CA VAL A 210 17.37 -8.29 2.14
C VAL A 210 16.34 -9.15 2.88
N LEU A 211 16.75 -9.89 3.89
CA LEU A 211 15.82 -10.65 4.73
C LEU A 211 14.91 -9.71 5.54
N LEU A 212 13.72 -10.19 5.90
CA LEU A 212 12.92 -9.48 6.88
C LEU A 212 13.59 -9.53 8.26
N ASP A 213 13.47 -8.42 9.00
CA ASP A 213 14.08 -8.26 10.33
C ASP A 213 13.36 -9.12 11.38
N GLU A 214 14.12 -9.92 12.13
CA GLU A 214 13.57 -10.82 13.16
C GLU A 214 12.87 -10.05 14.29
N GLY A 215 13.43 -8.92 14.73
CA GLY A 215 12.81 -8.11 15.79
C GLY A 215 11.46 -7.55 15.37
N THR A 216 11.31 -7.19 14.09
CA THR A 216 10.04 -6.77 13.51
C THR A 216 9.04 -7.93 13.47
N LEU A 217 9.48 -9.15 13.11
CA LEU A 217 8.62 -10.34 13.14
C LEU A 217 8.14 -10.68 14.54
N ASP A 218 9.01 -10.57 15.56
CA ASP A 218 8.64 -10.77 16.97
C ASP A 218 7.54 -9.80 17.42
N VAL A 219 7.64 -8.52 17.02
CA VAL A 219 6.62 -7.51 17.33
C VAL A 219 5.29 -7.87 16.66
N VAL A 220 5.31 -8.22 15.37
CA VAL A 220 4.09 -8.57 14.64
C VAL A 220 3.45 -9.84 15.21
N GLU A 221 4.24 -10.86 15.54
CA GLU A 221 3.78 -12.09 16.20
C GLU A 221 3.16 -11.79 17.57
N HIS A 222 3.80 -10.95 18.39
CA HIS A 222 3.26 -10.57 19.68
C HIS A 222 1.88 -9.90 19.55
N ILE A 223 1.73 -8.96 18.61
CA ILE A 223 0.44 -8.27 18.38
C ILE A 223 -0.58 -9.24 17.79
N TYR A 224 -0.18 -10.17 16.92
CA TYR A 224 -1.06 -11.22 16.42
C TYR A 224 -1.60 -12.07 17.58
N TRP A 225 -0.73 -12.52 18.49
CA TRP A 225 -1.14 -13.30 19.66
C TRP A 225 -2.11 -12.50 20.54
N GLN A 226 -1.84 -11.22 20.79
CA GLN A 226 -2.76 -10.37 21.55
C GLN A 226 -4.13 -10.22 20.87
N THR A 227 -4.16 -10.20 19.54
CA THR A 227 -5.39 -9.98 18.74
C THR A 227 -6.24 -11.24 18.63
N TYR A 228 -5.60 -12.40 18.42
CA TYR A 228 -6.30 -13.65 18.09
C TYR A 228 -6.15 -14.76 19.14
N ASN A 229 -5.33 -14.56 20.17
CA ASN A 229 -4.99 -15.55 21.20
C ASN A 229 -4.53 -16.89 20.60
N LYS A 230 -3.73 -16.82 19.54
CA LYS A 230 -3.14 -17.94 18.79
C LYS A 230 -1.74 -17.60 18.32
N SER A 231 -0.89 -18.60 18.15
CA SER A 231 0.42 -18.43 17.50
C SER A 231 0.22 -18.30 15.99
N VAL A 232 0.94 -17.34 15.37
CA VAL A 232 0.93 -17.15 13.91
C VAL A 232 1.97 -18.01 13.21
N PHE A 233 3.05 -18.36 13.91
CA PHE A 233 4.15 -19.16 13.40
C PHE A 233 4.25 -20.49 14.14
N ASP A 234 4.80 -21.49 13.45
CA ASP A 234 5.12 -22.79 14.06
C ASP A 234 6.18 -22.59 15.16
N GLU A 235 6.02 -23.31 16.28
CA GLU A 235 7.02 -23.35 17.34
C GLU A 235 8.28 -24.04 16.80
N ARG A 236 9.43 -23.37 16.91
CA ARG A 236 10.75 -23.91 16.52
C ARG A 236 11.18 -25.09 17.41
#